data_AF-A0AAV6Y0T1-F1
#
_entry.id   AF-A0AAV6Y0T1-F1
#
_cell.length_a   1.000
_cell.length_b   1.000
_cell.length_c   1.000
_cell.angle_alpha   90.00
_cell.angle_beta   90.00
_cell.angle_gamma   90.00
#
_symmetry.space_group_name_H-M   'P 1'
#
loop_
_entity.id
_entity.type
_entity.pdbx_description
1 polymer ?
#
loop_
_entity_poly.entity_id
_entity_poly.type
_entity_poly.pdbx_seq_one_letter_code
_entity_poly.pdbx_strand_id
1 'polypeptide(L)'
;MTQEQGLTAIDTITSYGKKTPNGHNLWWKQDESAIIMWKGVESEYKSTLELVKTIDLSSNHLTGGIPNEITSLVGLVSLNISRNFILDHSSTYGQLHLLDFLDLSRNKLSGVIPMSIAQLTYIGVLDLSYNIV
;
A
#
# COMPACT_ATOMS: atom_id res chain seq x y z
N MET A 1 0.16 -16.70 -30.90
CA MET A 1 0.58 -15.36 -30.48
C MET A 1 -0.48 -14.87 -29.49
N THR A 2 -0.36 -15.28 -28.23
CA THR A 2 -1.36 -15.01 -27.20
C THR A 2 -1.08 -13.65 -26.59
N GLN A 3 -2.04 -12.75 -26.73
CA GLN A 3 -2.07 -11.43 -26.14
C GLN A 3 -2.34 -11.59 -24.64
N GLU A 4 -1.32 -11.42 -23.79
CA GLU A 4 -1.51 -11.32 -22.34
C GLU A 4 -2.31 -10.03 -22.06
N GLN A 5 -3.59 -10.22 -21.72
CA GLN A 5 -4.42 -9.15 -21.21
C GLN A 5 -3.90 -8.79 -19.82
N GLY A 6 -3.34 -7.58 -19.71
CA GLY A 6 -2.86 -7.02 -18.46
C GLY A 6 -3.98 -7.03 -17.41
N LEU A 7 -3.70 -7.68 -16.28
CA LEU A 7 -4.62 -7.79 -15.16
C LEU A 7 -4.84 -6.41 -14.55
N THR A 8 -6.08 -5.93 -14.62
CA THR A 8 -6.53 -4.67 -14.02
C THR A 8 -6.78 -4.86 -12.53
N ALA A 9 -6.09 -4.08 -11.70
CA ALA A 9 -6.27 -4.08 -10.25
C ALA A 9 -7.42 -3.13 -9.86
N ILE A 10 -8.65 -3.63 -9.76
CA ILE A 10 -9.75 -2.92 -9.11
C ILE A 10 -10.60 -3.94 -8.36
N ASP A 11 -10.72 -3.81 -7.02
CA ASP A 11 -12.01 -3.57 -6.35
C ASP A 11 -11.91 -3.55 -4.80
N THR A 12 -12.20 -2.37 -4.25
CA THR A 12 -12.97 -2.07 -3.03
C THR A 12 -12.80 -2.94 -1.77
N ILE A 13 -12.16 -2.39 -0.73
CA ILE A 13 -12.33 -2.85 0.66
C ILE A 13 -13.54 -2.14 1.30
N THR A 14 -14.54 -2.93 1.71
CA THR A 14 -15.62 -2.49 2.61
C THR A 14 -15.30 -2.93 4.03
N SER A 15 -15.24 -1.99 4.99
CA SER A 15 -15.14 -2.34 6.41
C SER A 15 -16.47 -2.90 6.91
N TYR A 16 -16.56 -4.21 7.17
CA TYR A 16 -17.76 -4.82 7.76
C TYR A 16 -17.75 -4.69 9.28
N GLY A 17 -18.34 -3.61 9.81
CA GLY A 17 -18.71 -3.54 11.22
C GLY A 17 -19.99 -4.36 11.46
N LYS A 18 -19.90 -5.55 12.08
CA LYS A 18 -21.09 -6.28 12.54
C LYS A 18 -21.56 -5.74 13.90
N LYS A 19 -22.75 -5.12 13.93
CA LYS A 19 -23.49 -4.88 15.18
C LYS A 19 -24.25 -6.16 15.56
N THR A 20 -24.13 -6.60 16.82
CA THR A 20 -25.01 -7.67 17.34
C THR A 20 -26.39 -7.09 17.69
N PRO A 21 -27.45 -7.91 17.72
CA PRO A 21 -28.83 -7.45 17.97
C PRO A 21 -29.07 -6.80 19.34
N ASN A 22 -28.13 -6.92 20.28
CA ASN A 22 -28.35 -6.61 21.71
C ASN A 22 -27.59 -5.36 22.20
N GLY A 23 -27.00 -4.56 21.30
CA GLY A 23 -26.46 -3.23 21.67
C GLY A 23 -25.25 -3.22 22.61
N HIS A 24 -24.68 -4.38 22.97
CA HIS A 24 -23.46 -4.45 23.74
C HIS A 24 -22.23 -4.38 22.84
N ASN A 25 -21.45 -3.34 23.09
CA ASN A 25 -20.17 -3.04 22.48
C ASN A 25 -19.07 -3.96 23.06
N LEU A 26 -18.56 -4.92 22.28
CA LEU A 26 -17.33 -5.67 22.61
C LEU A 26 -16.15 -5.03 21.86
N TRP A 27 -15.32 -4.26 22.56
CA TRP A 27 -14.25 -3.41 21.98
C TRP A 27 -12.88 -4.11 21.85
N TRP A 28 -12.78 -5.42 22.02
CA TRP A 28 -11.52 -6.12 21.76
C TRP A 28 -11.66 -7.04 20.56
N LYS A 29 -10.81 -6.81 19.57
CA LYS A 29 -10.79 -7.38 18.22
C LYS A 29 -11.75 -6.71 17.25
N GLN A 30 -11.39 -5.48 16.89
CA GLN A 30 -11.50 -5.09 15.49
C GLN A 30 -10.85 -6.22 14.68
N ASP A 31 -11.63 -6.87 13.81
CA ASP A 31 -11.10 -7.86 12.89
C ASP A 31 -10.32 -7.05 11.85
N GLU A 32 -9.08 -6.68 12.18
CA GLU A 32 -8.20 -5.98 11.27
C GLU A 32 -7.79 -6.96 10.18
N SER A 33 -8.58 -6.96 9.11
CA SER A 33 -8.25 -7.65 7.88
C SER A 33 -8.00 -6.65 6.77
N ALA A 34 -6.93 -6.91 6.01
CA ALA A 34 -6.66 -6.23 4.76
C ALA A 34 -6.68 -7.29 3.68
N ILE A 35 -7.40 -6.96 2.62
CA ILE A 35 -7.43 -7.73 1.40
C ILE A 35 -6.36 -7.13 0.52
N ILE A 36 -5.29 -7.88 0.27
CA ILE A 36 -4.21 -7.45 -0.60
C ILE A 36 -4.33 -8.20 -1.92
N MET A 37 -4.30 -7.45 -3.01
CA MET A 37 -4.17 -8.01 -4.36
C MET A 37 -2.70 -8.15 -4.72
N TRP A 38 -2.22 -9.39 -4.80
CA TRP A 38 -0.86 -9.71 -5.18
C TRP A 38 -0.82 -10.61 -6.40
N LYS A 39 -0.26 -10.13 -7.52
CA LYS A 39 -0.21 -10.86 -8.81
C LYS A 39 -1.60 -11.38 -9.27
N GLY A 40 -2.64 -10.58 -9.04
CA GLY A 40 -4.02 -10.97 -9.33
C GLY A 40 -4.60 -12.02 -8.36
N VAL A 41 -3.90 -12.32 -7.27
CA VAL A 41 -4.38 -13.17 -6.19
C VAL A 41 -4.84 -12.29 -5.05
N GLU A 42 -6.10 -12.43 -4.67
CA GLU A 42 -6.65 -11.83 -3.47
C GLU A 42 -6.18 -12.60 -2.24
N SER A 43 -5.64 -11.90 -1.24
CA SER A 43 -5.17 -12.48 0.01
C SER A 43 -5.68 -11.69 1.20
N GLU A 44 -6.42 -12.33 2.09
CA GLU A 44 -6.89 -11.73 3.33
C GLU A 44 -5.87 -11.98 4.46
N TYR A 45 -5.34 -10.90 5.03
CA TYR A 45 -4.42 -10.95 6.16
C TYR A 45 -5.11 -10.45 7.42
N LYS A 46 -5.32 -11.34 8.41
CA LYS A 46 -5.99 -11.00 9.68
C LYS A 46 -4.99 -10.82 10.81
N SER A 47 -5.17 -9.77 11.61
CA SER A 47 -4.46 -9.57 12.89
C SER A 47 -2.93 -9.57 12.81
N THR A 48 -2.35 -9.46 11.61
CA THR A 48 -0.90 -9.43 11.36
C THR A 48 -0.42 -8.09 10.81
N LEU A 49 -1.34 -7.22 10.39
CA LEU A 49 -1.03 -5.99 9.66
C LEU A 49 -0.31 -4.96 10.55
N GLU A 50 -0.68 -4.86 11.82
CA GLU A 50 0.06 -4.04 12.79
C GLU A 50 1.52 -4.50 12.97
N LEU A 51 1.79 -5.79 12.71
CA LEU A 51 3.10 -6.40 12.84
C LEU A 51 3.95 -6.26 11.57
N VAL A 52 3.36 -5.92 10.42
CA VAL A 52 4.13 -5.71 9.19
C VAL A 52 4.89 -4.40 9.31
N LYS A 53 6.19 -4.51 9.56
CA LYS A 53 7.10 -3.35 9.69
C LYS A 53 7.85 -3.03 8.42
N THR A 54 8.11 -4.03 7.58
CA THR A 54 8.93 -3.87 6.39
C THR A 54 8.32 -4.62 5.21
N ILE A 55 8.26 -3.95 4.07
CA ILE A 55 7.89 -4.53 2.78
C ILE A 55 9.01 -4.22 1.79
N ASP A 56 9.59 -5.26 1.20
CA ASP A 56 10.54 -5.14 0.08
C ASP A 56 9.99 -5.90 -1.12
N LEU A 57 9.62 -5.14 -2.14
CA LEU A 57 9.14 -5.61 -3.44
C LEU A 57 10.06 -5.15 -4.56
N SER A 58 11.28 -4.73 -4.22
CA SER A 58 12.21 -4.16 -5.18
C SER A 58 12.65 -5.18 -6.23
N SER A 59 13.06 -4.69 -7.40
CA SER A 59 13.62 -5.51 -8.48
C SER A 59 12.66 -6.60 -8.99
N ASN A 60 11.39 -6.22 -9.17
CA ASN A 60 10.37 -7.06 -9.78
C ASN A 60 9.89 -6.43 -11.10
N HIS A 61 8.89 -7.05 -11.72
CA HIS A 61 8.23 -6.52 -12.92
C HIS A 61 6.81 -6.00 -12.59
N LEU A 62 6.62 -5.40 -11.41
CA LEU A 62 5.31 -4.87 -11.02
C LEU A 62 4.93 -3.67 -11.89
N THR A 63 3.67 -3.59 -12.28
CA THR A 63 3.10 -2.55 -13.14
C THR A 63 1.85 -1.94 -12.49
N GLY A 64 1.36 -0.81 -13.01
CA GLY A 64 0.17 -0.13 -12.48
C GLY A 64 0.51 0.87 -11.38
N GLY A 65 -0.44 1.15 -10.48
CA GLY A 65 -0.26 2.07 -9.36
C GLY A 65 0.06 1.36 -8.05
N ILE A 66 0.48 2.14 -7.04
CA ILE A 66 0.64 1.63 -5.68
C ILE A 66 -0.76 1.51 -5.04
N PRO A 67 -1.21 0.30 -4.64
CA PRO A 67 -2.50 0.09 -4.02
C PRO A 67 -2.61 0.82 -2.67
N ASN A 68 -3.76 1.45 -2.40
CA ASN A 68 -3.98 2.21 -1.16
C ASN A 68 -3.92 1.31 0.09
N GLU A 69 -4.10 0.02 -0.10
CA GLU A 69 -3.98 -1.03 0.90
C GLU A 69 -2.56 -1.07 1.50
N ILE A 70 -1.51 -0.88 0.68
CA ILE A 70 -0.13 -0.78 1.20
C ILE A 70 0.02 0.47 2.06
N THR A 71 -0.56 1.59 1.65
CA THR A 71 -0.51 2.84 2.43
C THR A 71 -1.44 2.84 3.65
N SER A 72 -2.32 1.84 3.78
CA SER A 72 -3.17 1.65 4.95
C SER A 72 -2.49 0.87 6.08
N LEU A 73 -1.27 0.35 5.85
CA LEU A 73 -0.47 -0.36 6.85
C LEU A 73 0.19 0.64 7.80
N VAL A 74 -0.60 1.24 8.71
CA VAL A 74 -0.14 2.30 9.64
C VAL A 74 1.05 1.89 10.52
N GLY A 75 1.29 0.59 10.67
CA GLY A 75 2.43 0.03 11.40
C GLY A 75 3.75 -0.03 10.62
N LEU A 76 3.73 0.29 9.31
CA LEU A 76 4.87 0.12 8.41
C LEU A 76 5.96 1.18 8.65
N VAL A 77 7.21 0.72 8.67
CA VAL A 77 8.41 1.52 8.92
C VAL A 77 9.27 1.64 7.67
N SER A 78 9.32 0.60 6.84
CA SER A 78 10.12 0.59 5.61
C SER A 78 9.34 0.02 4.43
N LEU A 79 9.30 0.76 3.34
CA LEU A 79 8.70 0.36 2.07
C LEU A 79 9.68 0.56 0.92
N ASN A 80 10.07 -0.55 0.28
CA ASN A 80 10.90 -0.54 -0.92
C ASN A 80 10.14 -1.14 -2.09
N ILE A 81 9.80 -0.32 -3.10
CA ILE A 81 9.16 -0.75 -4.36
C ILE A 81 10.06 -0.37 -5.55
N SER A 82 11.34 -0.07 -5.30
CA SER A 82 12.26 0.38 -6.34
C SER A 82 12.47 -0.64 -7.44
N ARG A 83 12.92 -0.20 -8.62
CA ARG A 83 13.25 -1.08 -9.75
C ARG A 83 12.06 -1.94 -10.19
N ASN A 84 10.93 -1.28 -10.43
CA ASN A 84 9.71 -1.86 -10.99
C ASN A 84 9.22 -1.00 -12.18
N PHE A 85 7.99 -1.21 -12.65
CA PHE A 85 7.35 -0.45 -13.72
C PHE A 85 6.07 0.26 -13.22
N ILE A 86 6.07 0.74 -11.99
CA ILE A 86 4.93 1.47 -11.40
C ILE A 86 4.76 2.82 -12.11
N LEU A 87 3.51 3.18 -12.44
CA LEU A 87 3.12 4.36 -13.20
C LEU A 87 2.52 5.48 -12.32
N ASP A 88 1.75 5.10 -11.31
CA ASP A 88 0.95 6.02 -10.52
C ASP A 88 1.35 6.03 -9.03
N HIS A 89 1.36 7.23 -8.44
CA HIS A 89 1.52 7.41 -7.00
C HIS A 89 0.26 6.98 -6.24
N SER A 90 0.40 6.50 -5.00
CA SER A 90 -0.72 6.46 -4.07
C SER A 90 -1.10 7.88 -3.60
N SER A 91 -2.38 8.14 -3.40
CA SER A 91 -2.84 9.42 -2.85
C SER A 91 -2.76 9.48 -1.31
N THR A 92 -2.49 8.35 -0.63
CA THR A 92 -2.69 8.19 0.82
C THR A 92 -1.42 7.90 1.62
N TYR A 93 -0.23 8.23 1.12
CA TYR A 93 1.03 8.04 1.85
C TYR A 93 1.01 8.60 3.28
N GLY A 94 0.32 9.72 3.49
CA GLY A 94 0.22 10.39 4.77
C GLY A 94 -0.38 9.57 5.91
N GLN A 95 -0.99 8.42 5.64
CA GLN A 95 -1.46 7.46 6.65
C GLN A 95 -0.31 6.67 7.30
N LEU A 96 0.85 6.57 6.64
CA LEU A 96 2.01 5.82 7.11
C LEU A 96 2.85 6.64 8.09
N HIS A 97 2.25 6.97 9.24
CA HIS A 97 2.86 7.87 10.23
C HIS A 97 4.17 7.37 10.84
N LEU A 98 4.45 6.06 10.76
CA LEU A 98 5.69 5.45 11.27
C LEU A 98 6.76 5.22 10.19
N LEU A 99 6.49 5.59 8.95
CA LEU A 99 7.39 5.31 7.83
C LEU A 99 8.67 6.15 7.93
N ASP A 100 9.80 5.46 8.00
CA ASP A 100 11.14 6.05 8.05
C ASP A 100 11.86 5.92 6.69
N PHE A 101 11.58 4.85 5.95
CA PHE A 101 12.20 4.58 4.66
C PHE A 101 11.16 4.34 3.56
N LEU A 102 11.21 5.17 2.52
CA LEU A 102 10.42 5.03 1.29
C LEU A 102 11.32 5.12 0.06
N ASP A 103 11.50 3.99 -0.64
CA ASP A 103 12.22 3.93 -1.91
C ASP A 103 11.27 3.53 -3.04
N LEU A 104 10.97 4.51 -3.90
CA LEU A 104 10.21 4.34 -5.14
C LEU A 104 11.09 4.54 -6.37
N SER A 105 12.41 4.55 -6.21
CA SER A 105 13.36 4.86 -7.28
C SER A 105 13.28 3.86 -8.42
N ARG A 106 13.69 4.29 -9.62
CA ARG A 106 13.77 3.42 -10.81
C ARG A 106 12.42 2.77 -11.13
N ASN A 107 11.36 3.58 -11.15
CA ASN A 107 10.03 3.23 -11.61
C ASN A 107 9.67 4.10 -12.83
N LYS A 108 8.39 4.14 -13.20
CA LYS A 108 7.85 5.00 -14.25
C LYS A 108 6.82 5.98 -13.68
N LEU A 109 6.95 6.33 -12.40
CA LEU A 109 6.04 7.27 -11.75
C LEU A 109 6.07 8.60 -12.50
N SER A 110 4.88 9.17 -12.72
CA SER A 110 4.73 10.42 -13.47
C SER A 110 3.67 11.31 -12.83
N GLY A 111 3.68 12.59 -13.20
CA GLY A 111 2.76 13.57 -12.65
C GLY A 111 3.27 14.18 -11.36
N VAL A 112 2.36 14.82 -10.62
CA VAL A 112 2.72 15.61 -9.43
C VAL A 112 2.90 14.69 -8.22
N ILE A 113 4.00 14.90 -7.49
CA ILE A 113 4.23 14.26 -6.19
C ILE A 113 3.06 14.63 -5.25
N PRO A 114 2.29 13.66 -4.74
CA PRO A 114 1.10 13.94 -3.94
C PRO A 114 1.46 14.64 -2.62
N MET A 115 0.69 15.66 -2.26
CA MET A 115 0.90 16.42 -1.02
C MET A 115 0.84 15.56 0.25
N SER A 116 0.23 14.38 0.20
CA SER A 116 0.20 13.45 1.33
C SER A 116 1.59 12.93 1.73
N ILE A 117 2.58 12.96 0.84
CA ILE A 117 3.99 12.68 1.20
C ILE A 117 4.50 13.68 2.25
N ALA A 118 4.03 14.93 2.23
CA ALA A 118 4.42 15.93 3.23
C ALA A 118 3.84 15.64 4.64
N GLN A 119 2.92 14.68 4.76
CA GLN A 119 2.35 14.25 6.03
C GLN A 119 3.14 13.11 6.69
N LEU A 120 4.18 12.58 6.01
CA LEU A 120 5.09 11.58 6.57
C LEU A 120 6.03 12.24 7.58
N THR A 121 5.65 12.25 8.86
CA THR A 121 6.37 12.99 9.91
C THR A 121 7.64 12.31 10.43
N TYR A 122 7.82 11.01 10.16
CA TYR A 122 8.97 10.22 10.60
C TYR A 122 9.96 9.86 9.48
N ILE A 123 9.73 10.34 8.24
CA ILE A 123 10.53 9.93 7.08
C ILE A 123 11.98 10.40 7.20
N GLY A 124 12.92 9.46 7.26
CA GLY A 124 14.36 9.71 7.20
C GLY A 124 14.91 9.61 5.78
N VAL A 125 14.35 8.72 4.96
CA VAL A 125 14.77 8.50 3.57
C VAL A 125 13.57 8.49 2.64
N LEU A 126 13.58 9.38 1.65
CA LEU A 126 12.66 9.41 0.53
C LEU A 126 13.45 9.41 -0.78
N ASP A 127 13.41 8.31 -1.52
CA ASP A 127 14.03 8.21 -2.84
C ASP A 127 12.97 8.08 -3.94
N LEU A 128 12.89 9.12 -4.77
CA LEU A 128 12.04 9.19 -5.96
C LEU A 128 12.87 9.22 -7.26
N SER A 129 14.19 9.04 -7.18
CA SER A 129 15.10 9.19 -8.31
C SER A 129 14.80 8.19 -9.44
N TYR A 130 15.19 8.53 -10.67
CA TYR A 130 14.92 7.71 -11.85
C TYR A 130 13.42 7.39 -12.05
N ASN A 131 12.57 8.37 -11.80
CA ASN A 131 11.17 8.42 -12.25
C ASN A 131 10.98 9.57 -13.24
N ILE A 132 9.75 9.76 -13.71
CA ILE A 132 9.34 10.81 -14.65
C ILE A 132 8.46 11.87 -13.94
N VAL A 133 8.72 12.06 -12.65
CA VAL A 133 8.06 13.04 -11.76
C VAL A 133 8.56 14.45 -11.98
#